data_AF-A0A6V7JBU1-F1
#
_entry.id   AF-A0A6V7JBU1-F1
#
_cell.length_a   1.000
_cell.length_b   1.000
_cell.length_c   1.000
_cell.angle_alpha   90.00
_cell.angle_beta   90.00
_cell.angle_gamma   90.00
#
_symmetry.space_group_name_H-M   'P 1'
#
loop_
_entity.id
_entity.type
_entity.pdbx_description
1 polymer ?
#
loop_
_entity_poly.entity_id
_entity_poly.type
_entity_poly.pdbx_seq_one_letter_code
_entity_poly.pdbx_strand_id
1 'polypeptide(L)'
;KDVLCYLFVVGSAIFTVTLSSVIKNIPERSLPFKAWIPLNYSSENVYWYFYLHQVIAHGFAGTIGIAYDTFVLGIMLLICEQLKILEFRLIHVFDYITEDTKKLQC
;
A
#
# COMPACT_ATOMS: atom_id res chain seq x y z
N LYS A 1 16.37 2.36 -7.38
CA LYS A 1 16.30 1.11 -8.19
C LYS A 1 15.13 0.23 -7.74
N ASP A 2 14.82 0.22 -6.45
CA ASP A 2 13.81 -0.65 -5.84
C ASP A 2 12.39 -0.33 -6.30
N VAL A 3 12.05 0.96 -6.43
CA VAL A 3 10.74 1.41 -6.96
C VAL A 3 10.51 0.93 -8.40
N LEU A 4 11.55 0.91 -9.23
CA LEU A 4 11.45 0.45 -10.61
C LEU A 4 11.24 -1.07 -10.68
N CYS A 5 11.91 -1.82 -9.81
CA CYS A 5 11.73 -3.27 -9.67
C CYS A 5 10.30 -3.59 -9.18
N TYR A 6 9.79 -2.82 -8.22
CA TYR A 6 8.42 -2.95 -7.72
C TYR A 6 7.36 -2.70 -8.80
N LEU A 7 7.53 -1.64 -9.59
CA LEU A 7 6.63 -1.36 -10.72
C LEU A 7 6.64 -2.49 -11.75
N PHE A 8 7.81 -3.10 -12.00
CA PHE A 8 7.93 -4.24 -12.91
C PHE A 8 7.25 -5.51 -12.36
N VAL A 9 7.42 -5.80 -11.06
CA VAL A 9 6.76 -6.94 -10.41
C VAL A 9 5.23 -6.77 -10.43
N VAL A 10 4.72 -5.58 -10.08
CA VAL A 10 3.28 -5.29 -10.15
C VAL A 10 2.78 -5.39 -11.60
N GLY A 11 3.52 -4.82 -12.56
CA GLY A 11 3.18 -4.90 -13.98
C GLY A 11 3.12 -6.34 -14.51
N SER A 12 4.11 -7.17 -14.16
CA SER A 12 4.15 -8.59 -14.55
C SER A 12 3.08 -9.43 -13.85
N ALA A 13 2.72 -9.14 -12.60
CA ALA A 13 1.59 -9.76 -11.91
C ALA A 13 0.27 -9.42 -12.61
N ILE A 14 0.05 -8.15 -12.95
CA ILE A 14 -1.14 -7.73 -13.70
C ILE A 14 -1.16 -8.39 -15.09
N PHE A 15 -0.03 -8.46 -15.77
CA PHE A 15 0.10 -9.09 -17.09
C PHE A 15 -0.20 -10.59 -17.04
N THR A 16 0.35 -11.31 -16.06
CA THR A 16 0.14 -12.76 -15.89
C THR A 16 -1.30 -13.09 -15.48
N VAL A 17 -1.93 -12.26 -14.64
CA VAL A 17 -3.36 -12.40 -14.29
C VAL A 17 -4.25 -12.11 -15.50
N THR A 18 -3.92 -11.07 -16.28
CA THR A 18 -4.63 -10.74 -17.53
C THR A 18 -4.49 -11.87 -18.54
N LEU A 19 -3.27 -12.37 -18.76
CA LEU A 19 -2.98 -13.46 -19.68
C LEU A 19 -3.66 -14.76 -19.26
N SER A 20 -3.61 -15.11 -17.98
CA SER A 20 -4.28 -16.30 -17.43
C SER A 20 -5.80 -16.20 -17.55
N SER A 21 -6.35 -15.01 -17.36
CA SER A 21 -7.79 -14.75 -17.55
C SER A 21 -8.21 -14.83 -19.01
N VAL A 22 -7.41 -14.28 -19.93
CA VAL A 22 -7.66 -14.37 -21.38
C VAL A 22 -7.61 -15.82 -21.85
N ILE A 23 -6.63 -16.60 -21.42
CA ILE A 23 -6.49 -18.03 -21.77
C ILE A 23 -7.68 -18.85 -21.25
N LYS A 24 -8.18 -18.57 -20.04
CA LYS A 24 -9.33 -19.28 -19.44
C LYS A 24 -10.69 -18.86 -19.99
N ASN A 25 -10.88 -17.58 -20.30
CA ASN A 25 -12.20 -17.06 -20.63
C ASN A 25 -12.55 -17.16 -22.13
N ILE A 26 -11.55 -17.26 -23.00
CA ILE A 26 -11.75 -17.47 -24.45
C ILE A 26 -12.53 -18.75 -24.76
N PRO A 27 -12.24 -19.92 -24.14
CA PRO A 27 -12.95 -21.15 -24.48
C PRO A 27 -14.37 -21.27 -23.87
N GLU A 28 -14.70 -20.54 -22.79
CA GLU A 28 -15.94 -20.76 -22.03
C GLU A 28 -16.88 -19.54 -21.89
N ARG A 29 -16.50 -18.33 -22.34
CA ARG A 29 -17.24 -17.07 -22.08
C ARG A 29 -17.58 -16.84 -20.60
N SER A 30 -16.81 -17.39 -19.67
CA SER A 30 -16.97 -17.20 -18.23
C SER A 30 -16.01 -16.10 -17.74
N LEU A 31 -16.40 -15.30 -16.75
CA LEU A 31 -15.60 -14.20 -16.18
C LEU A 31 -14.43 -14.77 -15.34
N PRO A 32 -13.27 -14.09 -15.20
CA PRO A 32 -12.09 -14.65 -14.53
C PRO A 32 -12.24 -14.77 -13.01
N PHE A 33 -13.05 -13.92 -12.39
CA PHE A 33 -13.55 -14.12 -11.03
C PHE A 33 -15.02 -14.51 -11.08
N LYS A 34 -15.33 -15.68 -10.52
CA LYS A 34 -16.67 -16.25 -10.43
C LYS A 34 -17.50 -15.47 -9.40
N ALA A 35 -17.97 -14.28 -9.78
CA ALA A 35 -18.90 -13.50 -8.98
C ALA A 35 -20.33 -13.93 -9.31
N TRP A 36 -21.16 -14.09 -8.28
CA TRP A 36 -22.58 -14.46 -8.42
C TRP A 36 -23.35 -13.24 -8.93
N ILE A 37 -23.50 -13.13 -10.25
CA ILE A 37 -24.11 -11.97 -10.90
C ILE A 37 -25.32 -12.45 -11.71
N PRO A 38 -26.55 -11.99 -11.39
CA PRO A 38 -27.78 -12.43 -12.05
C PRO A 38 -28.02 -11.74 -13.41
N LEU A 39 -26.98 -11.22 -14.06
CA LEU A 39 -27.07 -10.51 -15.33
C LEU A 39 -26.48 -11.38 -16.45
N ASN A 40 -27.28 -11.63 -17.48
CA ASN A 40 -26.83 -12.30 -18.69
C ASN A 40 -25.66 -11.51 -19.32
N TYR A 41 -24.51 -12.18 -19.51
CA TYR A 41 -23.35 -11.70 -20.25
C TYR A 41 -23.61 -11.58 -21.77
N SER A 42 -24.83 -11.20 -22.16
CA SER A 42 -25.33 -11.25 -23.54
C SER A 42 -24.70 -10.20 -24.45
N SER A 43 -24.12 -9.13 -23.88
CA SER A 43 -23.46 -8.07 -24.63
C SER A 43 -21.95 -8.01 -24.32
N GLU A 44 -21.13 -8.16 -25.36
CA GLU A 44 -19.66 -8.16 -25.33
C GLU A 44 -19.07 -6.94 -24.60
N ASN A 45 -19.71 -5.78 -24.74
CA ASN A 45 -19.28 -4.52 -24.09
C ASN A 45 -19.33 -4.60 -22.55
N VAL A 46 -20.41 -5.13 -21.98
CA VAL A 46 -20.61 -5.18 -20.52
C VAL A 46 -19.62 -6.13 -19.86
N TYR A 47 -19.32 -7.25 -20.52
CA TYR A 47 -18.29 -8.18 -20.10
C TYR A 47 -16.91 -7.50 -19.96
N TRP A 48 -16.55 -6.67 -20.95
CA TRP A 48 -15.25 -5.97 -20.94
C TRP A 48 -15.14 -4.90 -19.86
N TYR A 49 -16.23 -4.19 -19.55
CA TYR A 49 -16.26 -3.24 -18.44
C TYR A 49 -16.03 -3.91 -17.09
N PHE A 50 -16.73 -5.01 -16.79
CA PHE A 50 -16.56 -5.73 -15.52
C PHE A 50 -15.18 -6.40 -15.43
N TYR A 51 -14.66 -6.92 -16.54
CA TYR A 51 -13.32 -7.47 -16.62
C TYR A 51 -12.25 -6.44 -16.26
N LEU A 52 -12.29 -5.26 -16.90
CA LEU A 52 -11.37 -4.17 -16.60
C LEU A 52 -11.49 -3.73 -15.14
N HIS A 53 -12.71 -3.60 -14.63
CA HIS A 53 -12.95 -3.24 -13.23
C HIS A 53 -12.32 -4.25 -12.27
N GLN A 54 -12.46 -5.56 -12.51
CA GLN A 54 -11.88 -6.60 -11.67
C GLN A 54 -10.34 -6.59 -11.71
N VAL A 55 -9.73 -6.42 -12.89
CA VAL A 55 -8.27 -6.35 -13.04
C VAL A 55 -7.71 -5.13 -12.31
N ILE A 56 -8.37 -3.97 -12.47
CA ILE A 56 -7.99 -2.73 -11.79
C ILE A 56 -8.13 -2.90 -10.28
N ALA A 57 -9.27 -3.38 -9.79
CA ALA A 57 -9.51 -3.58 -8.35
C ALA A 57 -8.48 -4.53 -7.72
N HIS A 58 -8.11 -5.60 -8.42
CA HIS A 58 -7.09 -6.54 -7.95
C HIS A 58 -5.70 -5.89 -7.87
N GLY A 59 -5.32 -5.11 -8.87
CA GLY A 59 -4.08 -4.33 -8.86
C GLY A 59 -4.04 -3.30 -7.73
N PHE A 60 -5.15 -2.58 -7.51
CA PHE A 60 -5.27 -1.63 -6.40
C PHE A 60 -5.18 -2.32 -5.03
N ALA A 61 -5.85 -3.45 -4.85
CA ALA A 61 -5.78 -4.19 -3.59
C ALA A 61 -4.34 -4.63 -3.26
N GLY A 62 -3.61 -5.18 -4.24
CA GLY A 62 -2.21 -5.58 -4.05
C GLY A 62 -1.28 -4.40 -3.75
N THR A 63 -1.44 -3.29 -4.49
CA THR A 63 -0.59 -2.10 -4.29
C THR A 63 -0.85 -1.41 -2.96
N ILE A 64 -2.11 -1.31 -2.52
CA ILE A 64 -2.48 -0.74 -1.22
C ILE A 64 -1.91 -1.57 -0.08
N GLY A 65 -1.96 -2.91 -0.16
CA GLY A 65 -1.37 -3.79 0.86
C GLY A 65 0.14 -3.56 1.03
N ILE A 66 0.89 -3.55 -0.07
CA ILE A 66 2.34 -3.29 -0.04
C ILE A 66 2.64 -1.87 0.46
N ALA A 67 1.87 -0.88 0.00
CA ALA A 67 2.02 0.49 0.43
C ALA A 67 1.76 0.61 1.93
N TYR A 68 0.74 -0.06 2.46
CA TYR A 68 0.43 -0.10 3.88
C TYR A 68 1.59 -0.69 4.69
N ASP A 69 2.08 -1.88 4.32
CA ASP A 69 3.19 -2.55 5.02
C ASP A 69 4.45 -1.67 5.05
N THR A 70 4.75 -0.99 3.94
CA THR A 70 5.92 -0.09 3.84
C THR A 70 5.70 1.23 4.58
N PHE A 71 4.50 1.81 4.48
CA PHE A 71 4.16 3.10 5.07
C PHE A 71 4.12 3.04 6.60
N VAL A 72 3.60 1.95 7.16
CA VAL A 72 3.59 1.72 8.61
C VAL A 72 5.01 1.70 9.16
N LEU A 73 5.92 0.94 8.54
CA LEU A 73 7.34 0.91 8.94
C LEU A 73 8.01 2.28 8.76
N GLY A 74 7.69 3.00 7.68
CA GLY A 74 8.20 4.35 7.44
C GLY A 74 7.79 5.34 8.53
N ILE A 75 6.50 5.34 8.91
CA ILE A 75 5.99 6.18 10.00
C ILE A 75 6.66 5.81 11.32
N MET A 76 6.78 4.52 11.63
CA MET A 76 7.42 4.07 12.87
C MET A 76 8.84 4.61 12.99
N LEU A 77 9.64 4.54 11.92
CA LEU A 77 11.00 5.09 11.89
C LEU A 77 11.02 6.60 12.10
N LEU A 78 10.13 7.35 11.41
CA LEU A 78 10.03 8.79 11.58
C LEU A 78 9.66 9.17 13.02
N ILE A 79 8.71 8.47 13.63
CA ILE A 79 8.32 8.69 15.03
C ILE A 79 9.50 8.42 15.97
N CYS A 80 10.23 7.33 15.78
CA CYS A 80 11.41 7.01 16.60
C CYS A 80 12.46 8.12 16.58
N GLU A 81 12.76 8.67 15.40
CA GLU A 81 13.72 9.78 15.28
C GLU A 81 13.19 11.08 15.90
N GLN A 82 11.91 11.38 15.73
CA GLN A 82 11.29 12.55 16.37
C GLN A 82 11.26 12.42 17.90
N LEU A 83 11.05 11.22 18.42
CA LEU A 83 11.09 10.94 19.86
C LEU A 83 12.49 11.16 20.44
N LYS A 84 13.56 10.73 19.76
CA LYS A 84 14.93 11.01 20.20
C LYS A 84 15.24 12.50 20.27
N ILE A 85 14.77 13.27 19.29
CA ILE A 85 14.94 14.73 19.28
C ILE A 85 14.20 15.35 20.46
N LEU A 86 12.98 14.90 20.73
CA LEU A 86 12.19 15.36 21.87
C LEU A 86 12.87 15.04 23.20
N GLU A 87 13.40 13.83 23.36
CA GLU A 87 14.15 13.40 24.53
C GLU A 87 15.38 14.29 24.77
N PHE A 88 16.19 14.54 23.73
CA PHE A 88 17.35 15.41 23.82
C PHE A 88 16.98 16.84 24.28
N ARG A 89 15.89 17.39 23.73
CA ARG A 89 15.40 18.72 24.10
C ARG A 89 14.87 18.76 25.53
N LEU A 90 14.20 17.70 25.97
CA LEU A 90 13.66 17.61 27.32
C LEU A 90 14.77 17.53 28.37
N ILE A 91 15.79 16.70 28.12
CA ILE A 91 16.97 16.57 29.00
C ILE A 91 17.67 17.93 29.12
N HIS A 92 17.92 18.61 28.00
CA HIS A 92 18.57 19.92 28.01
C HIS A 92 17.77 20.96 28.82
N VAL A 93 16.44 20.97 28.71
CA VAL A 93 15.61 21.89 29.50
C VAL A 93 15.67 21.55 30.99
N PHE A 94 15.65 20.27 31.35
CA PHE A 94 15.73 19.84 32.74
C PHE A 94 17.07 20.17 33.40
N ASP A 95 18.18 19.99 32.67
CA ASP A 95 19.52 20.34 33.14
C ASP A 95 19.63 21.85 33.38
N TYR A 96 19.08 22.66 32.47
CA TYR A 96 19.06 24.11 32.62
C TYR A 96 18.26 24.57 33.86
N ILE A 97 17.07 23.99 34.09
CA ILE A 97 16.26 24.29 35.28
C ILE A 97 17.00 23.87 36.56
N THR A 98 17.69 22.74 36.54
CA THR A 98 18.43 22.24 37.69
C THR A 98 19.62 23.14 38.02
N GLU A 99 20.32 23.66 37.01
CA GLU A 99 21.43 24.60 37.20
C GLU A 99 20.94 25.94 37.76
N ASP A 100 19.83 26.48 37.24
CA ASP A 100 19.23 27.71 37.75
C ASP A 100 18.77 27.56 39.21
N THR A 101 18.16 26.42 39.53
CA THR A 101 17.75 26.08 40.92
C THR A 101 18.97 26.03 41.85
N LYS A 102 20.10 25.47 41.41
CA LYS A 102 21.34 25.47 42.21
C LYS A 102 21.91 26.86 42.42
N LYS A 103 21.84 27.75 41.42
CA LYS A 103 22.29 29.15 41.56
C LYS A 103 21.42 29.95 42.52
N LEU A 104 20.12 29.65 42.61
CA LEU A 104 19.21 30.29 43.56
C LEU A 104 19.44 29.84 45.01
N GLN A 105 20.06 28.67 45.23
CA GLN A 105 20.39 28.14 46.56
C GLN A 105 21.80 28.48 47.04
N CYS A 106 22.65 29.08 46.19
CA CYS A 106 24.03 29.47 46.49
C CYS A 106 24.16 30.98 46.65
#